data_AF-A0A737C9M5-F1
#
_entry.id   AF-A0A737C9M5-F1
#
_cell.length_a   1.000
_cell.length_b   1.000
_cell.length_c   1.000
_cell.angle_alpha   90.00
_cell.angle_beta   90.00
_cell.angle_gamma   90.00
#
_symmetry.space_group_name_H-M   'P 1'
#
loop_
_entity.id
_entity.type
_entity.pdbx_description
1 polymer ?
#
loop_
_entity_poly.entity_id
_entity_poly.type
_entity_poly.pdbx_seq_one_letter_code
_entity_poly.pdbx_strand_id
1 'polypeptide(L)'
;MPLTDTKVKNAKPLDKEYKLTDGFGMFLRVTPKGSKYWQMAYRFDGKQKIFSIGVYPTVSLADARQRRDEAKRLLAQGIDPNAKKQAEVKELKAKRDNTRSFKSVTKAWFSTKKKWSEDYRHTVLNRLETYIFPDIGNRDITELATGDLLVPIKK
;
A
#
# COMPACT_ATOMS: atom_id res chain seq x y z
N MET A 1 25.53 15.16 14.59
CA MET A 1 24.75 16.41 14.79
C MET A 1 23.36 16.20 14.22
N PRO A 2 22.29 16.57 14.93
CA PRO A 2 20.93 16.52 14.38
C PRO A 2 20.79 17.50 13.21
N LEU A 3 19.89 17.18 12.28
CA LEU A 3 19.52 18.06 11.18
C LEU A 3 18.60 19.17 11.65
N THR A 4 18.59 20.23 10.87
CA THR A 4 17.64 21.35 10.96
C THR A 4 16.91 21.48 9.64
N ASP A 5 15.70 22.05 9.65
CA ASP A 5 14.93 22.26 8.43
C ASP A 5 15.71 23.07 7.38
N THR A 6 16.48 24.06 7.82
CA THR A 6 17.36 24.84 6.94
C THR A 6 18.43 23.97 6.27
N LYS A 7 19.08 23.06 7.01
CA LYS A 7 20.07 22.13 6.43
C LYS A 7 19.43 21.17 5.43
N VAL A 8 18.24 20.65 5.75
CA VAL A 8 17.48 19.74 4.87
C VAL A 8 17.06 20.45 3.59
N LYS A 9 16.50 21.65 3.71
CA LYS A 9 16.06 22.47 2.58
C LYS A 9 17.23 22.82 1.66
N ASN A 10 18.35 23.25 2.24
CA ASN A 10 19.54 23.69 1.50
C ASN A 10 20.43 22.56 0.97
N ALA A 11 20.18 21.31 1.34
CA ALA A 11 20.91 20.17 0.81
C ALA A 11 20.75 20.07 -0.72
N LYS A 12 21.83 20.29 -1.47
CA LYS A 12 21.84 20.25 -2.95
C LYS A 12 22.23 18.85 -3.45
N PRO A 13 21.72 18.39 -4.60
CA PRO A 13 22.24 17.20 -5.25
C PRO A 13 23.74 17.36 -5.56
N LEU A 14 24.46 16.25 -5.53
CA LEU A 14 25.86 16.11 -5.95
C LEU A 14 25.93 15.01 -7.02
N ASP A 15 27.09 14.83 -7.65
CA ASP A 15 27.31 13.79 -8.68
C ASP A 15 27.04 12.38 -8.15
N LYS A 16 27.26 12.18 -6.85
CA LYS A 16 26.97 10.93 -6.14
C LYS A 16 25.97 11.17 -5.03
N GLU A 17 25.17 10.14 -4.77
CA GLU A 17 24.26 10.18 -3.63
C GLU A 17 25.02 10.27 -2.31
N TYR A 18 24.44 10.98 -1.35
CA TYR A 18 25.03 11.13 -0.02
C TYR A 18 23.94 11.13 1.05
N LYS A 19 24.40 10.96 2.31
CA LYS A 19 23.53 10.85 3.48
C LYS A 19 23.82 11.97 4.45
N LEU A 20 22.77 12.64 4.91
CA LEU A 20 22.81 13.59 6.02
C LEU A 20 22.17 12.93 7.24
N THR A 21 22.95 12.63 8.27
CA THR A 21 22.43 11.92 9.46
C THR A 21 21.69 12.86 10.41
N ASP A 22 20.57 12.39 10.96
CA ASP A 22 19.82 13.08 12.02
C ASP A 22 19.99 12.41 13.40
N GLY A 23 20.69 11.27 13.45
CA GLY A 23 20.84 10.45 14.66
C GLY A 23 19.83 9.29 14.76
N PHE A 24 20.06 8.39 15.72
CA PHE A 24 19.24 7.19 15.94
C PHE A 24 19.03 6.32 14.69
N GLY A 25 20.05 6.24 13.83
CA GLY A 25 19.99 5.51 12.56
C GLY A 25 19.22 6.23 11.46
N MET A 26 18.56 7.37 11.73
CA MET A 26 17.84 8.16 10.72
C MET A 26 18.80 9.06 9.92
N PHE A 27 18.55 9.16 8.62
CA PHE A 27 19.27 10.03 7.69
C PHE A 27 18.39 10.46 6.52
N LEU A 28 18.74 11.59 5.92
CA LEU A 28 18.26 12.04 4.63
C LEU A 28 19.21 11.56 3.54
N ARG A 29 18.73 10.72 2.62
CA ARG A 29 19.46 10.36 1.40
C ARG A 29 19.11 11.35 0.29
N VAL A 30 20.10 12.06 -0.21
CA VAL A 30 19.96 13.00 -1.33
C VAL A 30 20.52 12.32 -2.58
N THR A 31 19.70 12.20 -3.62
CA THR A 31 20.13 11.59 -4.89
C THR A 31 20.69 12.65 -5.84
N PRO A 32 21.50 12.26 -6.85
CA PRO A 32 21.97 13.19 -7.88
C PRO A 32 20.83 13.85 -8.66
N LYS A 33 19.67 13.18 -8.76
CA LYS A 33 18.45 13.73 -9.38
C LYS A 33 17.74 14.79 -8.52
N GLY A 34 18.23 15.09 -7.31
CA GLY A 34 17.65 16.08 -6.40
C GLY A 34 16.54 15.55 -5.49
N SER A 35 16.17 14.28 -5.60
CA SER A 35 15.19 13.67 -4.70
C SER A 35 15.78 13.44 -3.31
N LYS A 36 14.98 13.68 -2.27
CA LYS A 36 15.40 13.62 -0.87
C LYS A 36 14.54 12.61 -0.11
N TYR A 37 15.15 11.54 0.38
CA TYR A 37 14.45 10.43 1.03
C TYR A 37 14.80 10.34 2.51
N TRP A 38 13.79 10.30 3.35
CA TRP A 38 13.94 9.97 4.77
C TRP A 38 14.04 8.47 4.93
N GLN A 39 15.15 8.02 5.53
CA GLN A 39 15.43 6.61 5.76
C GLN A 39 15.99 6.39 7.16
N MET A 40 15.79 5.19 7.70
CA MET A 40 16.39 4.76 8.96
C MET A 40 17.10 3.42 8.76
N ALA A 41 18.37 3.36 9.11
CA ALA A 41 19.09 2.10 9.24
C ALA A 41 18.79 1.47 10.61
N TYR A 42 18.49 0.18 10.61
CA TYR A 42 18.22 -0.60 11.81
C TYR A 42 18.73 -2.04 11.64
N ARG A 43 18.77 -2.80 12.74
CA ARG A 43 18.99 -4.25 12.70
C ARG A 43 17.76 -4.96 13.20
N PHE A 44 17.42 -6.05 12.54
CA PHE A 44 16.35 -6.94 12.94
C PHE A 44 16.73 -8.35 12.53
N ASP A 45 16.62 -9.31 13.46
CA ASP A 45 17.00 -10.71 13.23
C ASP A 45 18.43 -10.85 12.69
N GLY A 46 19.39 -10.23 13.39
CA GLY A 46 20.82 -10.23 13.03
C GLY A 46 21.21 -9.45 11.76
N LYS A 47 20.24 -9.05 10.92
CA LYS A 47 20.49 -8.42 9.61
C LYS A 47 20.31 -6.91 9.67
N GLN A 48 21.18 -6.19 8.98
CA GLN A 48 21.02 -4.76 8.77
C GLN A 48 19.99 -4.51 7.68
N LYS A 49 19.03 -3.61 7.95
CA LYS A 49 17.93 -3.24 7.06
C LYS A 49 17.80 -1.72 7.00
N ILE A 50 17.14 -1.24 5.94
CA ILE A 50 16.79 0.18 5.77
C ILE A 50 15.27 0.29 5.74
N PHE A 51 14.71 1.13 6.60
CA PHE A 51 13.30 1.49 6.63
C PHE A 51 13.10 2.82 5.90
N SER A 52 12.24 2.83 4.88
CA SER A 52 11.91 4.04 4.14
C SER A 52 10.75 4.78 4.81
N ILE A 53 11.04 5.94 5.39
CA ILE A 53 10.09 6.75 6.15
C ILE A 53 9.21 7.60 5.22
N GLY A 54 9.81 8.22 4.21
CA GLY A 54 9.10 9.11 3.29
C GLY A 54 10.02 9.92 2.38
N VAL A 55 9.43 10.87 1.67
CA VAL A 55 10.13 11.75 0.72
C VAL A 55 9.91 13.19 1.16
N TYR A 56 10.98 13.99 1.18
CA TYR A 56 10.88 15.44 1.41
C TYR A 56 10.53 16.14 0.08
N PRO A 57 9.67 17.19 0.07
CA PRO A 57 9.09 17.90 1.22
C PRO A 57 7.77 17.32 1.74
N THR A 58 7.21 16.27 1.12
CA THR A 58 5.93 15.67 1.54
C THR A 58 5.94 15.18 2.99
N VAL A 59 7.09 14.75 3.49
CA VAL A 59 7.35 14.42 4.89
C VAL A 59 8.38 15.41 5.43
N SER A 60 7.98 16.21 6.41
CA SER A 60 8.87 17.18 7.08
C SER A 60 9.91 16.46 7.95
N LEU A 61 10.92 17.19 8.44
CA LEU A 61 11.88 16.62 9.39
C LEU A 61 11.19 16.19 10.70
N ALA A 62 10.22 16.97 11.19
CA ALA A 62 9.46 16.63 12.38
C ALA A 62 8.65 15.34 12.19
N ASP A 63 7.92 15.23 11.08
CA ASP A 63 7.16 14.01 10.74
C ASP A 63 8.08 12.80 10.58
N ALA A 64 9.26 13.00 9.98
CA ALA A 64 10.24 11.93 9.83
C ALA A 64 10.72 11.41 11.18
N ARG A 65 10.97 12.30 12.15
CA ARG A 65 11.35 11.95 13.53
C ARG A 65 10.22 11.19 14.25
N GLN A 66 8.97 11.65 14.11
CA GLN A 66 7.83 10.94 14.70
C GLN A 66 7.72 9.51 14.15
N ARG A 67 7.76 9.34 12.83
CA ARG A 67 7.69 8.02 12.18
C ARG A 67 8.89 7.14 12.52
N ARG A 68 10.07 7.72 12.72
CA ARG A 68 11.24 7.01 13.25
C ARG A 68 10.95 6.44 14.63
N ASP A 69 10.38 7.24 15.53
CA ASP A 69 10.11 6.81 16.90
C ASP A 69 9.02 5.72 16.93
N GLU A 70 8.01 5.82 16.08
CA GLU A 70 7.04 4.73 15.84
C GLU A 70 7.72 3.45 15.34
N ALA A 71 8.63 3.55 14.35
CA ALA A 71 9.37 2.40 13.84
C ALA A 71 10.26 1.77 14.92
N LYS A 72 10.88 2.57 15.80
CA LYS A 72 11.65 2.06 16.94
C LYS A 72 10.77 1.37 17.97
N ARG A 73 9.55 1.85 18.21
CA ARG A 73 8.57 1.18 19.08
C ARG A 73 8.19 -0.20 18.53
N LEU A 74 7.98 -0.31 17.21
CA LEU A 74 7.72 -1.60 16.56
C LEU A 74 8.89 -2.57 16.72
N LEU A 75 10.12 -2.08 16.52
CA LEU A 75 11.33 -2.88 16.71
C LEU A 75 11.47 -3.39 18.15
N ALA A 76 11.14 -2.55 19.14
CA ALA A 76 11.14 -2.95 20.55
C ALA A 76 10.10 -4.03 20.87
N GLN A 77 9.03 -4.12 20.08
CA GLN A 77 8.01 -5.17 20.16
C GLN A 77 8.36 -6.41 19.33
N GLY A 78 9.55 -6.47 18.73
CA GLY A 78 9.95 -7.59 17.87
C GLY A 78 9.24 -7.60 16.50
N ILE A 79 8.69 -6.46 16.05
CA ILE A 79 8.01 -6.33 14.76
C ILE A 79 8.92 -5.61 13.76
N ASP A 80 9.13 -6.20 12.59
CA ASP A 80 9.84 -5.55 11.47
C ASP A 80 8.98 -4.41 10.86
N PRO A 81 9.42 -3.14 10.92
CA PRO A 81 8.67 -2.00 10.39
C PRO A 81 8.43 -2.08 8.88
N ASN A 82 9.37 -2.65 8.11
CA ASN A 82 9.17 -2.83 6.66
C ASN A 82 8.09 -3.86 6.38
N ALA A 83 8.07 -4.98 7.12
CA ALA A 83 7.06 -6.01 6.96
C ALA A 83 5.67 -5.47 7.30
N LYS A 84 5.54 -4.72 8.40
CA LYS A 84 4.27 -4.07 8.76
C LYS A 84 3.80 -3.11 7.68
N LYS A 85 4.68 -2.22 7.19
CA LYS A 85 4.35 -1.28 6.12
C LYS A 85 3.91 -1.99 4.82
N GLN A 86 4.57 -3.09 4.45
CA GLN A 86 4.18 -3.88 3.28
C GLN A 86 2.82 -4.55 3.47
N ALA A 87 2.55 -5.09 4.66
CA ALA A 87 1.26 -5.68 5.00
C ALA A 87 0.12 -4.65 4.92
N GLU A 88 0.31 -3.45 5.49
CA GLU A 88 -0.66 -2.36 5.40
C GLU A 88 -0.93 -1.93 3.95
N VAL A 89 0.12 -1.77 3.13
CA VAL A 89 -0.05 -1.45 1.70
C VAL A 89 -0.79 -2.57 0.97
N LYS A 90 -0.50 -3.83 1.26
CA LYS A 90 -1.18 -4.98 0.67
C LYS A 90 -2.65 -5.03 1.11
N GLU A 91 -2.94 -4.75 2.38
CA GLU A 91 -4.31 -4.71 2.90
C GLU A 91 -5.11 -3.56 2.28
N LEU A 92 -4.51 -2.37 2.15
CA LEU A 92 -5.14 -1.23 1.48
C LEU A 92 -5.40 -1.50 0.00
N LYS A 93 -4.48 -2.17 -0.70
CA LYS A 93 -4.70 -2.66 -2.08
C LYS A 93 -5.84 -3.66 -2.12
N ALA A 94 -5.79 -4.72 -1.30
CA ALA A 94 -6.84 -5.72 -1.24
C ALA A 94 -8.22 -5.13 -0.89
N LYS A 95 -8.30 -4.11 -0.03
CA LYS A 95 -9.55 -3.38 0.25
C LYS A 95 -10.04 -2.61 -0.97
N ARG A 96 -9.15 -1.91 -1.69
CA ARG A 96 -9.49 -1.21 -2.94
C ARG A 96 -9.95 -2.19 -4.02
N ASP A 97 -9.22 -3.28 -4.19
CA ASP A 97 -9.53 -4.33 -5.16
C ASP A 97 -10.85 -5.00 -4.81
N ASN A 98 -11.12 -5.27 -3.52
CA ASN A 98 -12.41 -5.80 -3.09
C ASN A 98 -13.57 -4.84 -3.37
N THR A 99 -13.40 -3.52 -3.25
CA THR A 99 -14.45 -2.55 -3.63
C THR A 99 -14.70 -2.48 -5.15
N ARG A 100 -13.68 -2.78 -5.96
CA ARG A 100 -13.76 -2.81 -7.42
C ARG A 100 -13.94 -4.22 -8.00
N SER A 101 -14.00 -5.23 -7.16
CA SER A 101 -14.20 -6.60 -7.61
C SER A 101 -15.54 -6.74 -8.31
N PHE A 102 -15.59 -7.59 -9.35
CA PHE A 102 -16.83 -7.90 -10.05
C PHE A 102 -17.93 -8.29 -9.07
N LYS A 103 -17.62 -9.14 -8.07
CA LYS A 103 -18.56 -9.55 -7.03
C LYS A 103 -19.13 -8.37 -6.23
N SER A 104 -18.30 -7.44 -5.78
CA SER A 104 -18.77 -6.28 -5.02
C SER A 104 -19.62 -5.34 -5.87
N VAL A 105 -19.23 -5.11 -7.12
CA VAL A 105 -19.98 -4.28 -8.06
C VAL A 105 -21.31 -4.94 -8.43
N THR A 106 -21.32 -6.26 -8.67
CA THR A 106 -22.53 -7.03 -8.92
C THR A 106 -23.46 -7.01 -7.70
N LYS A 107 -22.95 -7.16 -6.47
CA LYS A 107 -23.78 -7.07 -5.26
C LYS A 107 -24.37 -5.66 -5.09
N ALA A 108 -23.59 -4.61 -5.34
CA ALA A 108 -24.08 -3.24 -5.33
C ALA A 108 -25.18 -3.03 -6.38
N TRP A 109 -24.96 -3.46 -7.63
CA TRP A 109 -25.97 -3.43 -8.69
C TRP A 109 -27.22 -4.23 -8.32
N PHE A 110 -27.06 -5.43 -7.79
CA PHE A 110 -28.16 -6.32 -7.39
C PHE A 110 -29.03 -5.68 -6.29
N SER A 111 -28.44 -4.93 -5.37
CA SER A 111 -29.18 -4.17 -4.34
C SER A 111 -30.09 -3.07 -4.92
N THR A 112 -29.78 -2.56 -6.13
CA THR A 112 -30.63 -1.58 -6.84
C THR A 112 -31.88 -2.22 -7.47
N LYS A 113 -31.91 -3.55 -7.62
CA LYS A 113 -33.00 -4.31 -8.25
C LYS A 113 -34.13 -4.62 -7.26
N LYS A 114 -34.71 -3.57 -6.69
CA LYS A 114 -35.80 -3.67 -5.71
C LYS A 114 -37.15 -4.11 -6.30
N LYS A 115 -37.33 -4.01 -7.62
CA LYS A 115 -38.57 -4.38 -8.33
C LYS A 115 -38.70 -5.89 -8.63
N TRP A 116 -37.65 -6.66 -8.39
CA TRP A 116 -37.65 -8.09 -8.63
C TRP A 116 -38.36 -8.84 -7.50
N SER A 117 -39.14 -9.87 -7.84
CA SER A 117 -39.70 -10.78 -6.86
C SER A 117 -38.58 -11.49 -6.09
N GLU A 118 -38.88 -11.90 -4.86
CA GLU A 118 -37.92 -12.55 -3.98
C GLU A 118 -37.33 -13.83 -4.58
N ASP A 119 -38.17 -14.65 -5.22
CA ASP A 119 -37.76 -15.87 -5.91
C ASP A 119 -36.81 -15.60 -7.08
N TYR A 120 -37.09 -14.56 -7.87
CA TYR A 120 -36.22 -14.19 -8.99
C TYR A 120 -34.88 -13.64 -8.48
N ARG A 121 -34.90 -12.87 -7.40
CA ARG A 121 -33.68 -12.39 -6.73
C ARG A 121 -32.83 -13.56 -6.24
N HIS A 122 -33.41 -14.53 -5.53
CA HIS A 122 -32.70 -15.73 -5.09
C HIS A 122 -32.11 -16.51 -6.26
N THR A 123 -32.89 -16.71 -7.32
CA THR A 123 -32.44 -17.45 -8.51
C THR A 123 -31.24 -16.78 -9.18
N VAL A 124 -31.30 -15.46 -9.38
CA VAL A 124 -30.21 -14.70 -10.01
C VAL A 124 -28.97 -14.70 -9.13
N LEU A 125 -29.12 -14.50 -7.82
CA LEU A 125 -27.99 -14.50 -6.89
C LEU A 125 -27.31 -15.89 -6.84
N ASN A 126 -28.09 -16.97 -6.75
CA ASN A 126 -27.55 -18.33 -6.74
C ASN A 126 -26.76 -18.64 -8.01
N ARG A 127 -27.25 -18.21 -9.19
CA ARG A 127 -26.52 -18.39 -10.45
C ARG A 127 -25.21 -17.60 -10.48
N LEU A 128 -25.23 -16.36 -9.99
CA LEU A 128 -24.01 -15.54 -9.87
C LEU A 128 -23.00 -16.18 -8.92
N GLU A 129 -23.45 -16.68 -7.76
CA GLU A 129 -22.60 -17.32 -6.75
C GLU A 129 -22.04 -18.67 -7.20
N THR A 130 -22.82 -19.45 -7.94
CA THR A 130 -22.45 -20.80 -8.37
C THR A 130 -21.56 -20.78 -9.61
N TYR A 131 -21.88 -19.94 -10.61
CA TYR A 131 -21.27 -20.05 -11.93
C TYR A 131 -20.30 -18.93 -12.26
N ILE A 132 -20.47 -17.72 -11.70
CA ILE A 132 -19.72 -16.53 -12.16
C ILE A 132 -18.68 -16.08 -11.12
N PHE A 133 -19.07 -15.98 -9.86
CA PHE A 133 -18.18 -15.51 -8.80
C PHE A 133 -16.96 -16.39 -8.52
N PRO A 134 -17.00 -17.73 -8.67
CA PRO A 134 -15.82 -18.56 -8.46
C PRO A 134 -14.68 -18.22 -9.44
N ASP A 135 -15.02 -17.85 -10.67
CA ASP A 135 -14.04 -17.66 -11.74
C ASP A 135 -13.61 -16.19 -11.90
N ILE A 136 -14.55 -15.25 -11.87
CA ILE A 136 -14.27 -13.81 -12.10
C ILE A 136 -14.65 -12.91 -10.93
N GLY A 137 -15.23 -13.45 -9.85
CA GLY A 137 -15.81 -12.64 -8.78
C GLY A 137 -14.83 -11.73 -8.06
N ASN A 138 -13.58 -12.17 -7.87
CA ASN A 138 -12.55 -11.38 -7.18
C ASN A 138 -11.72 -10.49 -8.12
N ARG A 139 -11.98 -10.51 -9.44
CA ARG A 139 -11.23 -9.69 -10.39
C ARG A 139 -11.72 -8.25 -10.40
N ASP A 140 -10.80 -7.30 -10.57
CA ASP A 140 -11.13 -5.88 -10.72
C ASP A 140 -11.89 -5.67 -12.03
N ILE A 141 -13.04 -4.99 -11.97
CA ILE A 141 -13.87 -4.69 -13.15
C ILE A 141 -13.14 -3.88 -14.22
N THR A 142 -12.12 -3.11 -13.86
CA THR A 142 -11.36 -2.26 -14.78
C THR A 142 -10.31 -3.04 -15.58
N GLU A 143 -9.96 -4.25 -15.11
CA GLU A 143 -9.00 -5.15 -15.76
C GLU A 143 -9.69 -6.30 -16.49
N LEU A 144 -11.01 -6.44 -16.39
CA LEU A 144 -11.76 -7.49 -17.09
C LEU A 144 -11.85 -7.20 -18.59
N ALA A 145 -11.31 -8.11 -19.41
CA ALA A 145 -11.49 -8.09 -20.86
C ALA A 145 -12.61 -9.06 -21.28
N THR A 146 -13.10 -8.90 -22.52
CA THR A 146 -14.13 -9.79 -23.09
C THR A 146 -13.73 -11.27 -23.05
N GLY A 147 -12.43 -11.57 -23.18
CA GLY A 147 -11.91 -12.94 -23.07
C GLY A 147 -12.08 -13.56 -21.68
N ASP A 148 -12.00 -12.76 -20.61
CA ASP A 148 -12.18 -13.25 -19.24
C ASP A 148 -13.65 -13.62 -18.96
N LEU A 149 -14.60 -12.97 -19.64
CA LEU A 149 -16.03 -13.28 -19.52
C LEU A 149 -16.41 -14.63 -20.14
N LEU A 150 -15.53 -15.22 -20.95
CA LEU A 150 -15.74 -16.54 -21.53
C LEU A 150 -15.33 -17.68 -20.59
N VAL A 151 -14.53 -17.41 -19.56
CA VAL A 151 -14.04 -18.43 -18.63
C VAL A 151 -15.18 -19.15 -17.89
N PRO A 152 -16.19 -18.45 -17.33
CA PRO A 152 -17.34 -19.10 -16.71
C PRO A 152 -18.23 -19.90 -17.68
N ILE A 153 -18.18 -19.58 -18.98
CA ILE A 153 -19.08 -20.14 -20.01
C ILE A 153 -18.50 -21.43 -20.62
N LYS A 154 -17.17 -21.59 -20.60
CA LYS A 154 -16.46 -22.72 -21.22
C LYS A 154 -16.30 -23.95 -20.29
N LYS A 155 -17.05 -24.03 -19.20
CA LYS A 155 -17.09 -25.20 -18.31
C LYS A 155 -18.16 -26.20 -18.72
#